data_AF-A0AAP5HFY7-F1
#
_entry.id   AF-A0AAP5HFY7-F1
#
_cell.length_a   1.000
_cell.length_b   1.000
_cell.length_c   1.000
_cell.angle_alpha   90.00
_cell.angle_beta   90.00
_cell.angle_gamma   90.00
#
_symmetry.space_group_name_H-M   'P 1'
#
loop_
_entity.id
_entity.type
_entity.pdbx_description
1 polymer ?
#
loop_
_entity_poly.entity_id
_entity_poly.type
_entity_poly.pdbx_seq_one_letter_code
_entity_poly.pdbx_strand_id
1 'polypeptide(L)' 'MKPERKRSLSIAGHPTSISLEAPFWEALKEIAAGEDRPIAALVAEVDSGRGELNLSSALRLHALAHYRKLAGSA' A
#
# COMPACT_ATOMS: atom_id res chain seq x y z
N MET A 1 8.43 -7.63 -16.06
CA MET A 1 7.68 -7.13 -14.89
C MET A 1 6.21 -7.08 -15.26
N LYS A 2 5.28 -7.56 -14.41
CA LYS A 2 3.84 -7.55 -14.75
C LYS A 2 3.32 -6.10 -14.80
N PRO A 3 2.42 -5.75 -15.74
CA PRO A 3 1.88 -4.40 -15.84
C PRO A 3 1.09 -4.00 -14.59
N GLU A 4 0.96 -2.70 -14.38
CA GLU A 4 0.08 -2.12 -13.37
C GLU A 4 -1.35 -2.65 -13.51
N ARG A 5 -1.99 -2.94 -12.37
CA ARG A 5 -3.39 -3.38 -12.31
C ARG A 5 -4.19 -2.37 -11.51
N LYS A 6 -5.34 -2.00 -12.06
CA LYS A 6 -6.33 -1.17 -11.37
C LYS A 6 -7.00 -2.01 -10.26
N ARG A 7 -7.02 -1.47 -9.05
CA ARG A 7 -7.67 -2.04 -7.86
C ARG A 7 -8.70 -1.04 -7.36
N SER A 8 -9.92 -1.49 -7.14
CA SER A 8 -10.98 -0.68 -6.54
C SER A 8 -11.20 -1.15 -5.11
N LEU A 9 -11.18 -0.22 -4.17
CA LEU A 9 -11.44 -0.48 -2.75
C LEU A 9 -12.21 0.69 -2.15
N SER A 10 -12.96 0.44 -1.09
CA SER A 10 -13.59 1.51 -0.31
C SER A 10 -12.62 1.97 0.78
N ILE A 11 -12.31 3.27 0.79
CA ILE A 11 -11.49 3.94 1.79
C ILE A 11 -12.35 5.04 2.41
N ALA A 12 -12.51 5.05 3.73
CA ALA A 12 -13.33 6.04 4.45
C ALA A 12 -14.76 6.19 3.86
N GLY A 13 -15.35 5.10 3.35
CA GLY A 13 -16.67 5.10 2.73
C GLY A 13 -16.71 5.56 1.26
N HIS A 14 -15.58 5.98 0.70
CA HIS A 14 -15.47 6.43 -0.70
C HIS A 14 -14.78 5.37 -1.57
N PRO A 15 -15.27 5.11 -2.81
CA PRO A 15 -14.59 4.22 -3.73
C PRO A 15 -13.30 4.89 -4.23
N THR A 16 -12.17 4.28 -3.90
CA THR A 16 -10.84 4.68 -4.36
C THR A 16 -10.31 3.67 -5.34
N SER A 17 -9.86 4.17 -6.49
CA SER A 17 -9.23 3.37 -7.52
C SER A 17 -7.73 3.63 -7.57
N ILE A 18 -6.94 2.55 -7.55
CA ILE A 18 -5.48 2.61 -7.48
C ILE A 18 -4.90 1.77 -8.60
N SER A 19 -4.01 2.34 -9.41
CA SER A 19 -3.19 1.58 -10.36
C SER A 19 -1.86 1.27 -9.71
N LEU A 20 -1.59 -0.03 -9.50
CA LEU A 20 -0.37 -0.50 -8.82
C LEU A 20 0.11 -1.81 -9.42
N GLU A 21 1.42 -2.01 -9.49
CA GLU A 21 2.02 -3.26 -9.93
C GLU A 21 1.65 -4.40 -8.97
N ALA A 22 1.43 -5.59 -9.53
CA ALA A 22 1.04 -6.75 -8.73
C ALA A 22 2.00 -7.04 -7.55
N PRO A 23 3.34 -7.01 -7.70
CA PRO A 23 4.25 -7.28 -6.59
C PRO A 23 4.09 -6.30 -5.42
N PHE A 24 3.87 -5.01 -5.69
CA PHE A 24 3.62 -4.03 -4.63
C PHE A 24 2.29 -4.27 -3.93
N TRP A 25 1.24 -4.68 -4.68
CA TRP A 25 -0.03 -5.03 -4.06
C TRP A 25 0.07 -6.25 -3.15
N GLU A 26 0.80 -7.29 -3.57
CA GLU A 26 1.02 -8.47 -2.73
C GLU A 26 1.81 -8.12 -1.47
N ALA A 27 2.89 -7.33 -1.60
CA ALA A 27 3.65 -6.80 -0.46
C ALA A 27 2.77 -6.04 0.54
N LEU A 28 1.87 -5.15 0.06
CA LEU A 28 0.96 -4.42 0.96
C LEU A 28 -0.03 -5.35 1.68
N LYS A 29 -0.45 -6.45 1.04
CA LYS A 29 -1.29 -7.46 1.71
C LYS A 29 -0.51 -8.22 2.78
N GLU A 30 0.75 -8.57 2.52
CA GLU A 30 1.62 -9.22 3.49
C GLU A 30 1.85 -8.32 4.71
N ILE A 31 2.15 -7.04 4.49
CA ILE A 31 2.32 -6.05 5.56
C ILE A 31 1.03 -5.92 6.38
N ALA A 32 -0.12 -5.72 5.72
CA ALA A 32 -1.40 -5.60 6.41
C ALA A 32 -1.75 -6.86 7.23
N ALA A 33 -1.48 -8.05 6.69
CA ALA A 33 -1.68 -9.30 7.41
C ALA A 33 -0.73 -9.45 8.62
N GLY A 34 0.54 -9.04 8.49
CA GLY A 34 1.49 -9.03 9.59
C GLY A 34 1.14 -8.04 10.71
N GLU A 35 0.38 -7.00 10.40
CA GLU A 35 -0.14 -6.00 11.33
C GLU A 35 -1.56 -6.30 11.84
N ASP A 36 -2.13 -7.48 11.51
CA ASP A 36 -3.51 -7.90 11.85
C ASP A 36 -4.57 -6.83 11.52
N ARG A 37 -4.47 -6.27 10.31
CA ARG A 37 -5.39 -5.23 9.82
C ARG A 37 -5.82 -5.48 8.37
N PRO A 38 -7.02 -5.02 7.97
CA PRO A 38 -7.44 -5.07 6.58
C PRO A 38 -6.53 -4.19 5.68
N ILE A 39 -6.27 -4.63 4.44
CA ILE A 39 -5.53 -3.82 3.46
C ILE A 39 -6.18 -2.45 3.22
N ALA A 40 -7.51 -2.36 3.27
CA ALA A 40 -8.21 -1.08 3.15
C ALA A 40 -7.82 -0.10 4.27
N ALA A 41 -7.61 -0.59 5.50
CA ALA A 41 -7.15 0.22 6.61
C ALA A 41 -5.69 0.67 6.43
N LEU A 42 -4.82 -0.20 5.90
CA LEU A 42 -3.44 0.17 5.54
C LEU A 42 -3.41 1.26 4.48
N VAL A 43 -4.19 1.08 3.41
CA VAL A 43 -4.26 2.08 2.34
C VAL A 43 -4.85 3.39 2.86
N ALA A 44 -5.87 3.36 3.73
CA ALA A 44 -6.45 4.56 4.34
C ALA A 44 -5.42 5.37 5.15
N GLU A 45 -4.59 4.68 5.95
CA GLU A 45 -3.53 5.33 6.72
C GLU A 45 -2.50 5.98 5.80
N VAL A 46 -2.01 5.24 4.81
CA VAL A 46 -1.06 5.78 3.83
C VAL A 46 -1.68 6.94 3.06
N ASP A 47 -2.95 6.84 2.69
CA ASP A 47 -3.69 7.92 2.03
C ASP A 47 -3.70 9.17 2.91
N SER A 48 -4.04 9.06 4.20
CA SER A 48 -4.06 10.20 5.11
C SER A 48 -2.68 10.85 5.36
N GLY A 49 -1.60 10.07 5.27
CA GLY A 49 -0.23 10.52 5.56
C GLY A 49 0.62 10.90 4.34
N ARG A 50 0.10 10.77 3.11
CA ARG A 50 0.92 10.91 1.88
C ARG A 50 1.34 12.33 1.52
N GLY A 51 0.75 13.35 2.14
CA GLY A 51 0.93 14.75 1.73
C GLY A 51 0.56 14.96 0.26
N GLU A 52 1.47 15.58 -0.51
CA GLU A 52 1.28 15.89 -1.93
C GLU A 52 1.53 14.69 -2.88
N LEU A 53 1.97 13.54 -2.37
CA LEU A 53 2.21 12.37 -3.21
C LEU A 53 0.90 11.77 -3.70
N ASN A 54 0.90 11.27 -4.95
CA ASN A 54 -0.20 10.41 -5.40
C ASN A 54 -0.20 9.09 -4.59
N LEU A 55 -1.39 8.51 -4.41
CA LEU A 55 -1.58 7.33 -3.56
C LEU A 55 -0.74 6.13 -4.03
N SER A 56 -0.62 5.90 -5.34
CA SER A 56 0.20 4.80 -5.86
C SER A 56 1.68 4.96 -5.49
N SER A 57 2.24 6.15 -5.62
CA SER A 57 3.62 6.44 -5.22
C SER A 57 3.81 6.29 -3.71
N ALA A 58 2.88 6.80 -2.90
CA ALA A 58 2.92 6.68 -1.45
C ALA A 58 2.90 5.20 -0.99
N LEU A 59 2.06 4.37 -1.61
CA LEU A 59 1.99 2.94 -1.32
C LEU A 59 3.27 2.19 -1.69
N ARG A 60 3.90 2.51 -2.83
CA ARG A 60 5.20 1.91 -3.21
C ARG A 60 6.28 2.25 -2.18
N LEU A 61 6.34 3.52 -1.76
CA LEU A 61 7.32 3.99 -0.77
C LEU A 61 7.08 3.37 0.61
N HIS A 62 5.82 3.22 1.01
CA HIS A 62 5.46 2.54 2.26
C HIS A 62 5.95 1.08 2.28
N ALA A 63 5.66 0.32 1.21
CA ALA A 63 6.14 -1.06 1.08
C ALA A 63 7.68 -1.13 1.12
N LEU A 64 8.36 -0.26 0.38
CA LEU A 64 9.83 -0.19 0.39
C LEU A 64 10.38 0.12 1.79
N ALA A 65 9.80 1.08 2.49
CA ALA A 65 10.23 1.47 3.83
C ALA A 65 10.07 0.33 4.84
N HIS A 66 8.96 -0.41 4.78
CA HIS A 66 8.71 -1.57 5.62
C HIS A 66 9.82 -2.63 5.48
N TYR A 67 10.10 -3.10 4.26
CA TYR A 67 11.12 -4.14 4.06
C TYR A 67 12.55 -3.64 4.28
N ARG A 68 12.83 -2.35 4.05
CA ARG A 68 14.13 -1.77 4.42
C ARG A 68 14.34 -1.77 5.93
N LYS A 69 13.30 -1.47 6.71
CA LYS A 69 13.34 -1.54 8.17
C LYS A 69 13.60 -2.98 8.62
N LEU A 70 12.92 -3.97 8.06
CA LEU A 70 13.17 -5.39 8.37
C LEU A 70 14.60 -5.82 8.02
N ALA A 71 15.09 -5.45 6.84
CA ALA A 71 16.44 -5.80 6.40
C ALA A 71 17.56 -5.12 7.21
N GLY A 72 17.30 -3.91 7.73
CA GLY A 72 18.24 -3.19 8.61
C GLY A 72 18.07 -3.48 10.10
N SER A 73 17.05 -4.25 10.48
CA SER A 73 16.82 -4.74 11.85
C SER A 73 17.28 -6.20 12.02
N ALA A 74 18.01 -6.73 11.02
CA ALA A 74 18.64 -8.05 11.00
C ALA A 74 20.15 -7.92 11.23
#